data_AF-A0AAX0RY02-F1
#
_entry.id   AF-A0AAX0RY02-F1
#
_cell.length_a   1.000
_cell.length_b   1.000
_cell.length_c   1.000
_cell.angle_alpha   90.00
_cell.angle_beta   90.00
_cell.angle_gamma   90.00
#
_symmetry.space_group_name_H-M   'P 1'
#
loop_
_entity.id
_entity.type
_entity.pdbx_description
1 polymer ?
#
loop_
_entity_poly.entity_id
_entity_poly.type
_entity_poly.pdbx_seq_one_letter_code
_entity_poly.pdbx_strand_id
1 'polypeptide(L)' 'MNWNWNETTIDFPFSSENLKNLLNTVCRKENRFSQFEFIKWCDNFTMAFEEAEAEASNELDEIAFGIARDIECQWDLFL' A
#
# COMPACT_ATOMS: atom_id res chain seq x y z
N MET A 1 -2.88 -0.60 -18.31
CA MET A 1 -2.17 -1.89 -18.38
C MET A 1 -3.09 -2.95 -17.76
N ASN A 2 -2.83 -4.26 -17.93
CA ASN A 2 -3.59 -5.29 -17.22
C ASN A 2 -2.81 -5.63 -15.95
N TRP A 3 -2.98 -4.83 -14.91
CA TRP A 3 -2.22 -4.93 -13.67
C TRP A 3 -2.62 -6.17 -12.89
N ASN A 4 -1.63 -6.94 -12.43
CA ASN A 4 -1.88 -8.15 -11.66
C ASN A 4 -1.99 -7.83 -10.17
N TRP A 5 -3.19 -7.43 -9.76
CA TRP A 5 -3.52 -7.09 -8.37
C TRP A 5 -3.44 -8.28 -7.39
N ASN A 6 -3.27 -9.51 -7.88
CA ASN A 6 -3.45 -10.75 -7.11
C ASN A 6 -2.17 -11.31 -6.47
N GLU A 7 -1.10 -10.53 -6.35
CA GLU A 7 0.16 -10.99 -5.73
C GLU A 7 0.17 -10.89 -4.19
N THR A 8 -0.94 -10.45 -3.59
CA THR A 8 -1.12 -10.39 -2.14
C THR A 8 -2.42 -11.05 -1.72
N THR A 9 -2.44 -11.70 -0.54
CA THR A 9 -3.69 -12.21 0.05
C THR A 9 -4.39 -11.16 0.93
N ILE A 10 -3.85 -9.95 1.02
CA ILE A 10 -4.43 -8.87 1.82
C ILE A 10 -5.64 -8.32 1.07
N ASP A 11 -6.83 -8.81 1.44
CA ASP A 11 -8.11 -8.41 0.87
C ASP A 11 -8.70 -7.20 1.63
N PHE A 12 -7.91 -6.12 1.72
CA PHE A 12 -8.39 -4.84 2.28
C PHE A 12 -8.54 -3.82 1.16
N PRO A 13 -9.67 -3.06 1.12
CA PRO A 13 -9.83 -1.96 0.18
C PRO A 13 -8.69 -0.95 0.27
N PHE A 14 -8.28 -0.38 -0.85
CA PHE A 14 -7.25 0.65 -0.89
C PHE A 14 -7.79 1.95 -0.29
N SER A 15 -7.36 2.24 0.94
CA SER A 15 -7.68 3.50 1.64
C SER A 15 -6.57 3.85 2.63
N SER A 16 -6.42 5.15 2.92
CA SER A 16 -5.48 5.66 3.91
C SER A 16 -5.70 5.05 5.31
N GLU A 17 -6.95 4.80 5.70
CA GLU A 17 -7.28 4.14 6.97
C GLU A 17 -6.83 2.67 7.01
N ASN A 18 -6.99 1.92 5.91
CA ASN A 18 -6.52 0.53 5.84
C ASN A 18 -5.00 0.44 5.84
N LEU A 19 -4.29 1.35 5.14
CA LEU A 19 -2.83 1.44 5.21
C LEU A 19 -2.38 1.70 6.66
N LYS A 20 -3.00 2.67 7.34
CA LYS A 20 -2.70 2.97 8.75
C LYS A 20 -2.94 1.77 9.66
N ASN A 21 -4.01 1.01 9.45
CA ASN A 21 -4.29 -0.19 10.23
C ASN A 21 -3.22 -1.27 10.00
N LEU A 22 -2.82 -1.52 8.75
CA LEU A 22 -1.73 -2.44 8.42
C LEU A 22 -0.41 -2.01 9.08
N LEU A 23 -0.02 -0.74 8.95
CA LEU A 23 1.18 -0.19 9.58
C LEU A 23 1.15 -0.34 11.10
N ASN A 24 0.00 -0.11 11.73
CA ASN A 24 -0.15 -0.31 13.17
C ASN A 24 0.11 -1.77 13.58
N THR A 25 -0.36 -2.75 12.80
CA THR A 25 -0.06 -4.16 13.10
C THR A 25 1.43 -4.47 12.98
N VAL A 26 2.13 -3.86 12.01
CA VAL A 26 3.60 -4.00 11.86
C VAL A 26 4.31 -3.40 13.08
N CYS A 27 3.99 -2.16 13.45
CA CYS A 27 4.58 -1.47 14.59
C CYS A 27 4.34 -2.20 15.92
N ARG A 28 3.18 -2.84 16.07
CA ARG A 28 2.82 -3.63 17.27
C ARG A 28 3.36 -5.06 17.25
N LYS A 29 4.00 -5.49 16.16
CA LYS A 29 4.45 -6.88 15.94
C LYS A 29 3.30 -7.89 15.96
N GLU A 30 2.13 -7.45 15.50
CA GLU A 30 0.90 -8.23 15.38
C GLU A 30 0.56 -8.55 13.92
N ASN A 31 1.37 -8.07 12.97
CA ASN A 31 1.19 -8.33 11.56
C ASN A 31 1.29 -9.84 11.27
N ARG A 32 0.30 -10.36 10.54
CA ARG A 32 0.21 -11.78 10.16
C ARG A 32 0.60 -12.02 8.71
N PHE A 33 0.74 -10.97 7.92
CA PHE A 33 1.16 -11.03 6.53
C PHE A 33 2.67 -11.03 6.43
N SER A 34 3.21 -11.74 5.45
CA SER A 34 4.62 -11.64 5.11
C SER A 34 4.98 -10.22 4.67
N GLN A 35 6.27 -9.90 4.76
CA GLN A 35 6.78 -8.62 4.26
C GLN A 35 6.46 -8.44 2.78
N PHE A 36 6.58 -9.50 1.98
CA PHE A 36 6.25 -9.49 0.55
C PHE A 36 4.78 -9.14 0.31
N GLU A 37 3.84 -9.78 1.02
CA GLU A 37 2.40 -9.50 0.88
C GLU A 37 2.05 -8.06 1.25
N PHE A 38 2.66 -7.52 2.31
CA PHE A 38 2.44 -6.14 2.73
C PHE A 38 2.97 -5.14 1.70
N ILE A 39 4.16 -5.37 1.15
CA ILE A 39 4.76 -4.52 0.13
C ILE A 39 3.94 -4.56 -1.16
N LYS A 40 3.49 -5.75 -1.58
CA LYS A 40 2.62 -5.89 -2.75
C LYS A 40 1.27 -5.21 -2.59
N TRP A 41 0.74 -5.17 -1.37
CA TRP A 41 -0.45 -4.37 -1.09
C TRP A 41 -0.17 -2.87 -1.21
N CYS A 42 1.01 -2.39 -0.80
CA CYS A 42 1.42 -0.99 -0.97
C CYS A 42 1.60 -0.61 -2.45
N ASP A 43 2.25 -1.48 -3.24
CA ASP A 43 2.42 -1.35 -4.71
C ASP A 43 1.05 -1.25 -5.42
N ASN A 44 0.13 -2.14 -5.06
CA ASN A 44 -1.24 -2.03 -5.55
C ASN A 44 -1.91 -0.71 -5.10
N PHE A 45 -1.79 -0.33 -3.82
CA PHE A 45 -2.38 0.90 -3.31
C PHE A 45 -1.91 2.14 -4.09
N THR A 46 -0.60 2.25 -4.37
CA THR A 46 -0.03 3.38 -5.12
C THR A 46 -0.52 3.39 -6.57
N MET A 47 -0.57 2.23 -7.22
CA MET A 47 -1.11 2.11 -8.58
C MET A 47 -2.60 2.49 -8.65
N ALA A 48 -3.41 2.04 -7.69
CA ALA A 48 -4.84 2.38 -7.65
C ALA A 48 -5.04 3.88 -7.45
N PHE A 49 -4.20 4.51 -6.64
CA PHE A 49 -4.21 5.94 -6.41
C PHE A 49 -3.84 6.72 -7.69
N GLU A 50 -2.80 6.32 -8.42
CA GLU A 50 -2.40 6.93 -9.69
C GLU A 50 -3.47 6.77 -10.78
N GLU A 51 -4.17 5.63 -10.82
CA GLU A 51 -5.30 5.43 -11.74
C GLU A 51 -6.53 6.27 -11.35
N ALA A 52 -6.70 6.56 -10.05
CA ALA A 52 -7.81 7.33 -9.50
C ALA A 52 -7.59 8.85 -9.46
N GLU A 53 -6.37 9.36 -9.70
CA GLU A 53 -5.98 10.78 -9.63
C GLU A 53 -6.80 11.73 -10.55
N ALA A 54 -7.73 11.20 -11.35
CA ALA A 54 -8.75 11.98 -12.04
C ALA A 54 -9.83 12.57 -11.11
N GLU A 55 -9.98 12.07 -9.86
CA GLU A 55 -10.95 12.55 -8.88
C GLU A 55 -10.26 13.01 -7.58
N ALA A 56 -10.62 14.21 -7.12
CA ALA A 56 -9.97 14.97 -6.05
C ALA A 56 -9.47 14.14 -4.85
N SER A 57 -8.15 13.91 -4.77
CA SER A 57 -7.49 13.39 -3.57
C SER A 57 -7.50 14.44 -2.47
N ASN A 58 -7.69 14.00 -1.22
CA ASN A 58 -7.49 14.87 -0.06
C ASN A 58 -6.05 14.69 0.47
N GLU A 59 -5.59 15.65 1.28
CA GLU A 59 -4.22 15.68 1.85
C GLU A 59 -3.84 14.37 2.57
N LEU A 60 -4.79 13.71 3.23
CA LEU A 60 -4.51 12.46 3.95
C LEU A 60 -4.20 11.31 2.98
N ASP A 61 -4.89 11.26 1.85
CA ASP A 61 -4.66 10.22 0.85
C ASP A 61 -3.34 10.45 0.09
N GLU A 62 -2.93 11.71 -0.13
CA GLU A 62 -1.60 12.05 -0.65
C GLU A 62 -0.47 11.61 0.30
N ILE A 63 -0.64 11.82 1.60
CA ILE A 63 0.33 11.35 2.61
C ILE A 63 0.39 9.81 2.62
N ALA A 64 -0.77 9.15 2.58
CA ALA A 64 -0.83 7.69 2.52
C ALA A 64 -0.15 7.15 1.27
N PHE A 65 -0.33 7.80 0.12
CA PHE A 65 0.36 7.49 -1.12
C PHE A 65 1.87 7.60 -0.97
N GLY A 66 2.38 8.73 -0.45
CA GLY A 66 3.82 8.91 -0.23
C GLY A 66 4.42 7.83 0.66
N ILE A 67 3.74 7.45 1.74
CA ILE A 67 4.20 6.38 2.64
C ILE A 67 4.22 5.03 1.94
N ALA A 68 3.16 4.67 1.22
CA ALA A 68 3.10 3.41 0.48
C ALA A 68 4.20 3.34 -0.61
N ARG A 69 4.43 4.45 -1.30
CA ARG A 69 5.49 4.62 -2.32
C ARG A 69 6.88 4.44 -1.73
N ASP A 70 7.14 5.03 -0.55
CA ASP A 70 8.42 4.85 0.13
C ASP A 70 8.65 3.38 0.48
N ILE A 71 7.63 2.67 0.96
CA ILE A 71 7.72 1.24 1.35
C ILE A 71 8.06 0.34 0.16
N GLU A 72 7.39 0.49 -0.99
CA GLU A 72 7.74 -0.27 -2.20
C GLU A 72 9.14 0.09 -2.70
N CYS A 73 9.54 1.37 -2.69
CA CYS A 73 10.84 1.79 -3.20
C CYS A 73 11.98 1.25 -2.33
N GLN A 74 11.80 1.19 -1.01
CA GLN A 74 12.78 0.57 -0.11
C GLN A 74 12.94 -0.93 -0.39
N TRP A 75 11.87 -1.63 -0.79
CA TRP A 75 11.97 -3.04 -1.18
C TRP A 75 12.83 -3.24 -2.42
N ASP A 76 12.59 -2.44 -3.46
CA ASP A 76 13.33 -2.51 -4.73
C ASP A 76 14.81 -2.16 -4.58
N LEU A 77 15.17 -1.38 -3.56
CA LEU A 77 16.56 -0.99 -3.29
C LEU A 77 17.35 -2.02 -2.49
N PHE A 78 16.69 -2.91 -1.76
CA PHE A 78 17.33 -3.85 -0.82
C PHE A 78 17.17 -5.33 -1.20
N LEU A 79 16.74 -5.61 -2.44
CA LEU A 79 16.70 -6.95 -3.06
C LEU A 79 17.47 -6.99 -4.37
#